data_AF-A0A1A2EAE1-F1
#
_entry.id   AF-A0A1A2EAE1-F1
#
_cell.length_a   1.000
_cell.length_b   1.000
_cell.length_c   1.000
_cell.angle_alpha   90.00
_cell.angle_beta   90.00
_cell.angle_gamma   90.00
#
_symmetry.space_group_name_H-M   'P 1'
#
loop_
_entity.id
_entity.type
_entity.pdbx_description
1 polymer ?
#
loop_
_entity_poly.entity_id
_entity_poly.type
_entity_poly.pdbx_seq_one_letter_code
_entity_poly.pdbx_strand_id
1 'polypeptide(L)'
;MTALPLMCVGGAGAAVLLSLFYFRQPSIRLVIAGNCGACALVAALTVYPHYYPVLTPVAAGFLSTAAPLTSVFQPWPAVETMSEALRFAARVGGLLALNLLYGTAFAMVGFLSVFLVATPALR
;
A
#
# COMPACT_ATOMS: atom_id res chain seq x y z
N MET A 1 -19.91 -3.38 -13.76
CA MET A 1 -19.15 -4.63 -14.05
C MET A 1 -17.66 -4.39 -14.35
N THR A 2 -17.16 -3.15 -14.45
CA THR A 2 -15.76 -2.84 -14.80
C THR A 2 -14.80 -2.72 -13.61
N ALA A 3 -15.29 -2.61 -12.38
CA ALA A 3 -14.44 -2.42 -11.19
C ALA A 3 -13.63 -3.66 -10.80
N LEU A 4 -14.24 -4.85 -10.89
CA LEU A 4 -13.61 -6.12 -10.52
C LEU A 4 -12.33 -6.43 -11.31
N PRO A 5 -12.30 -6.36 -12.66
CA PRO A 5 -11.05 -6.57 -13.39
C PRO A 5 -9.98 -5.52 -13.07
N LEU A 6 -10.37 -4.26 -12.81
CA LEU A 6 -9.45 -3.20 -12.40
C LEU A 6 -8.84 -3.45 -11.02
N MET A 7 -9.63 -3.97 -10.07
CA MET A 7 -9.14 -4.42 -8.77
C MET A 7 -8.14 -5.58 -8.93
N CYS A 8 -8.42 -6.55 -9.81
CA CYS A 8 -7.49 -7.63 -10.11
C CYS A 8 -6.17 -7.12 -10.69
N VAL A 9 -6.20 -6.11 -11.58
CA VAL A 9 -5.00 -5.47 -12.12
C VAL A 9 -4.17 -4.81 -11.00
N GLY A 10 -4.83 -4.06 -10.12
CA GLY A 10 -4.18 -3.44 -8.96
C GLY A 10 -3.53 -4.46 -8.03
N GLY A 11 -4.26 -5.55 -7.72
CA GLY A 11 -3.75 -6.63 -6.88
C GLY A 11 -2.59 -7.41 -7.51
N ALA A 12 -2.68 -7.72 -8.81
CA ALA A 12 -1.59 -8.34 -9.56
C ALA A 12 -0.34 -7.44 -9.58
N GLY A 13 -0.53 -6.13 -9.79
CA GLY A 13 0.55 -5.15 -9.72
C GLY A 13 1.24 -5.14 -8.36
N ALA A 14 0.48 -5.14 -7.26
CA ALA A 14 1.04 -5.23 -5.92
C ALA A 14 1.83 -6.54 -5.70
N ALA A 15 1.26 -7.69 -6.09
CA ALA A 15 1.91 -8.99 -5.93
C ALA A 15 3.22 -9.10 -6.72
N VAL A 16 3.26 -8.60 -7.96
CA VAL A 16 4.47 -8.58 -8.78
C VAL A 16 5.52 -7.65 -8.16
N LEU A 17 5.13 -6.44 -7.75
CA LEU A 17 6.04 -5.48 -7.14
C LEU A 17 6.68 -6.06 -5.85
N LEU A 18 5.86 -6.67 -5.00
CA LEU A 18 6.29 -7.24 -3.74
C LEU A 18 7.12 -8.51 -3.90
N SER A 19 6.79 -9.37 -4.86
CA SER A 19 7.61 -10.53 -5.18
C SER A 19 8.98 -10.12 -5.71
N LEU A 20 9.06 -9.10 -6.58
CA LEU A 20 10.34 -8.56 -7.06
C LEU A 20 11.20 -8.00 -5.91
N PHE A 21 10.60 -7.25 -4.98
CA PHE A 21 11.32 -6.76 -3.81
C PHE A 21 11.80 -7.90 -2.92
N TYR A 22 10.95 -8.90 -2.67
CA TYR A 22 11.32 -10.05 -1.85
C TYR A 22 12.46 -10.88 -2.45
N PHE A 23 12.41 -11.18 -3.74
CA PHE A 23 13.46 -11.95 -4.42
C PHE A 23 14.79 -11.20 -4.51
N ARG A 24 14.76 -9.88 -4.65
CA ARG A 24 15.98 -9.07 -4.77
C ARG A 24 16.64 -8.85 -3.41
N GLN A 25 15.88 -8.46 -2.40
CA GLN A 25 16.36 -8.30 -1.02
C GLN A 25 15.19 -8.42 -0.03
N PRO A 26 15.16 -9.45 0.84
CA PRO A 26 14.12 -9.64 1.84
C PRO A 26 14.27 -8.61 2.97
N SER A 27 13.92 -7.36 2.68
CA SER A 27 13.95 -6.25 3.61
C SER A 27 12.56 -5.65 3.75
N ILE A 28 12.00 -5.76 4.95
CA ILE A 28 10.71 -5.15 5.32
C ILE A 28 10.71 -3.64 5.02
N ARG A 29 11.87 -2.97 5.13
CA ARG A 29 11.99 -1.54 4.83
C ARG A 29 11.73 -1.23 3.35
N LEU A 30 12.21 -2.08 2.44
CA LEU A 30 11.96 -1.91 1.00
C LEU A 30 10.49 -2.13 0.66
N VAL A 31 9.85 -3.10 1.31
CA VAL A 31 8.41 -3.36 1.15
C VAL A 31 7.58 -2.16 1.61
N ILE A 32 7.90 -1.60 2.78
CA ILE A 32 7.22 -0.39 3.29
C ILE A 32 7.46 0.79 2.34
N ALA A 33 8.69 0.99 1.87
CA ALA A 33 9.02 2.07 0.93
C ALA A 33 8.26 1.93 -0.41
N GLY A 34 8.18 0.72 -0.96
CA GLY A 34 7.40 0.44 -2.18
C GLY A 34 5.91 0.72 -2.00
N ASN A 35 5.35 0.34 -0.85
CA ASN A 35 3.96 0.66 -0.50
C ASN A 35 3.73 2.17 -0.37
N CYS A 36 4.63 2.89 0.31
CA CYS A 36 4.56 4.34 0.44
C CYS A 36 4.63 5.05 -0.93
N GLY A 37 5.54 4.62 -1.81
CA GLY A 37 5.66 5.15 -3.17
C GLY A 37 4.39 4.93 -3.99
N ALA A 38 3.78 3.74 -3.90
CA ALA A 38 2.51 3.46 -4.56
C ALA A 38 1.37 4.33 -4.02
N CYS A 39 1.28 4.52 -2.70
CA CYS A 39 0.30 5.42 -2.07
C CYS A 39 0.45 6.87 -2.56
N ALA A 40 1.69 7.37 -2.64
CA ALA A 40 1.96 8.71 -3.15
C ALA A 40 1.56 8.85 -4.63
N LEU A 41 1.90 7.88 -5.46
CA LEU A 41 1.58 7.90 -6.89
C LEU A 41 0.06 7.81 -7.15
N VAL A 42 -0.64 6.93 -6.43
CA VAL A 42 -2.10 6.84 -6.48
C VAL A 42 -2.72 8.18 -6.11
N ALA A 43 -2.31 8.78 -4.99
CA ALA A 43 -2.88 10.04 -4.52
C ALA A 43 -2.53 11.25 -5.41
N ALA A 44 -1.37 11.24 -6.05
CA ALA A 44 -1.01 12.23 -7.07
C ALA A 44 -1.96 12.14 -8.27
N LEU A 45 -2.28 10.93 -8.73
CA LEU A 45 -3.17 10.70 -9.86
C LEU A 45 -4.65 10.96 -9.53
N THR A 46 -5.06 10.88 -8.26
CA THR A 46 -6.44 11.23 -7.87
C THR A 46 -6.74 12.73 -7.98
N VAL A 47 -5.75 13.61 -8.14
CA VAL A 47 -6.02 15.04 -8.41
C VAL A 47 -6.81 15.23 -9.72
N TYR A 48 -6.68 14.29 -10.65
CA TYR A 48 -7.29 14.38 -11.97
C TYR A 48 -8.64 13.62 -12.01
N PRO A 49 -9.78 14.33 -12.09
CA PRO A 49 -11.12 13.73 -11.98
C PRO A 49 -11.41 12.66 -13.03
N HIS A 50 -10.79 12.76 -14.21
CA HIS A 50 -10.96 11.80 -15.30
C HIS A 50 -10.51 10.38 -14.90
N TYR A 51 -9.50 10.23 -14.03
CA TYR A 51 -8.96 8.92 -13.71
C TYR A 51 -9.67 8.22 -12.55
N TYR A 52 -10.50 8.92 -11.75
CA TYR A 52 -11.21 8.33 -10.60
C TYR A 52 -11.88 6.97 -10.84
N PRO A 53 -12.69 6.76 -11.90
CA PRO A 53 -13.40 5.50 -12.11
C PRO A 53 -12.47 4.32 -12.37
N VAL A 54 -11.22 4.58 -12.77
CA VAL A 54 -10.18 3.56 -13.00
C VAL A 54 -9.25 3.45 -11.80
N LEU A 55 -8.85 4.58 -11.23
CA LEU A 55 -7.85 4.63 -10.16
C LEU A 55 -8.35 4.09 -8.84
N THR A 56 -9.62 4.35 -8.49
CA THR A 56 -10.20 3.87 -7.23
C THR A 56 -10.24 2.34 -7.12
N PRO A 57 -10.71 1.57 -8.12
CA PRO A 57 -10.65 0.11 -8.05
C PRO A 57 -9.21 -0.43 -8.10
N VAL A 58 -8.33 0.15 -8.91
CA VAL A 58 -6.91 -0.26 -8.97
C VAL A 58 -6.22 -0.04 -7.62
N ALA A 59 -6.41 1.12 -7.01
CA ALA A 59 -5.89 1.43 -5.68
C ALA A 59 -6.44 0.49 -4.61
N ALA A 60 -7.74 0.19 -4.65
CA ALA A 60 -8.36 -0.75 -3.72
C ALA A 60 -7.73 -2.14 -3.82
N GLY A 61 -7.55 -2.66 -5.04
CA GLY A 61 -6.90 -3.97 -5.27
C GLY A 61 -5.41 -3.99 -4.90
N PHE A 62 -4.70 -2.89 -5.14
CA PHE A 62 -3.30 -2.75 -4.76
C PHE A 62 -3.15 -2.75 -3.22
N LEU A 63 -3.93 -1.91 -2.53
CA LEU A 63 -3.88 -1.78 -1.07
C LEU A 63 -4.32 -3.06 -0.36
N SER A 64 -5.36 -3.74 -0.86
CA SER A 64 -5.83 -5.01 -0.29
C SER A 64 -4.80 -6.13 -0.38
N THR A 65 -3.86 -6.03 -1.32
CA THR A 65 -2.82 -7.04 -1.55
C THR A 65 -1.51 -6.65 -0.87
N ALA A 66 -1.15 -5.37 -0.88
CA ALA A 66 0.08 -4.86 -0.26
C ALA A 66 0.06 -4.92 1.27
N ALA A 67 -1.08 -4.61 1.90
CA ALA A 67 -1.22 -4.65 3.37
C ALA A 67 -0.97 -6.05 3.97
N PRO A 68 -1.61 -7.14 3.51
CA PRO A 68 -1.39 -8.48 4.06
C PRO A 68 -0.05 -9.09 3.66
N LEU A 69 0.55 -8.74 2.52
CA LEU A 69 1.86 -9.30 2.16
C LEU A 69 2.96 -8.85 3.14
N THR A 70 2.82 -7.69 3.79
CA THR A 70 3.74 -7.28 4.85
C THR A 70 3.70 -8.19 6.09
N SER A 71 2.59 -8.89 6.33
CA SER A 71 2.46 -9.89 7.39
C SER A 71 2.88 -11.30 6.95
N VAL A 72 2.72 -11.64 5.66
CA VAL A 72 3.19 -12.93 5.09
C VAL A 72 4.72 -13.04 5.14
N PHE A 73 5.45 -11.93 5.07
CA PHE A 73 6.91 -11.93 5.22
C PHE A 73 7.40 -12.11 6.67
N GLN A 74 6.50 -12.12 7.66
CA GLN A 74 6.90 -12.54 9.01
C GLN A 74 6.99 -14.07 9.05
N PRO A 75 8.08 -14.64 9.60
CA PRO A 75 8.16 -16.07 9.81
C PRO A 75 6.97 -16.50 10.67
N TRP A 76 6.22 -17.49 10.19
CA TRP A 76 5.11 -18.06 10.95
C TRP A 76 5.64 -18.57 12.28
N PRO A 77 5.22 -18.00 13.42
CA PRO A 77 5.60 -18.58 14.69
C PRO A 77 4.90 -19.93 14.84
N ALA A 78 5.61 -20.91 15.41
CA ALA A 78 4.93 -22.02 16.06
C ALA A 78 4.18 -21.41 17.25
N VAL A 79 2.88 -21.23 17.11
CA VAL A 79 2.03 -20.69 18.18
C VAL A 79 1.60 -21.87 19.04
N GLU A 80 2.33 -22.10 20.13
CA GLU A 80 2.01 -23.17 21.06
C GLU A 80 1.21 -22.64 22.26
N THR A 81 1.30 -21.33 22.54
CA THR A 81 0.61 -20.70 23.66
C THR A 81 -0.20 -19.45 23.26
N MET A 82 -1.26 -19.16 24.02
CA MET A 82 -2.07 -17.94 23.87
C MET A 82 -1.23 -16.65 23.97
N SER A 83 -0.16 -16.68 24.78
CA SER A 83 0.76 -15.55 24.95
C SER A 83 1.59 -15.25 23.69
N GLU A 84 1.97 -16.29 22.95
CA GLU A 84 2.70 -16.17 21.68
C GLU A 84 1.78 -15.67 20.57
N ALA A 85 0.52 -16.14 20.55
CA ALA A 85 -0.50 -15.65 19.65
C ALA A 85 -0.71 -14.13 19.79
N LEU A 86 -0.83 -13.64 21.04
CA LEU A 86 -0.98 -12.21 21.33
C LEU A 86 0.25 -11.40 20.92
N ARG A 87 1.47 -11.90 21.17
CA ARG A 87 2.71 -11.23 20.75
C ARG A 87 2.88 -11.21 19.23
N PHE A 88 2.38 -12.22 18.53
CA PHE A 88 2.36 -12.23 17.06
C PHE A 88 1.35 -11.22 16.51
N ALA A 89 0.12 -11.25 17.02
CA ALA A 89 -0.92 -10.29 16.64
C ALA A 89 -0.49 -8.84 16.88
N ALA A 90 0.16 -8.55 18.01
CA ALA A 90 0.70 -7.22 18.30
C ALA A 90 1.81 -6.80 17.33
N ARG A 91 2.69 -7.73 16.92
CA ARG A 91 3.74 -7.45 15.92
C ARG A 91 3.17 -7.18 14.53
N VAL A 92 2.22 -8.02 14.08
CA VAL A 92 1.52 -7.85 12.80
C VAL A 92 0.72 -6.54 12.82
N GLY A 93 -0.02 -6.28 13.90
CA GLY A 93 -0.79 -5.05 14.09
C GLY A 93 0.09 -3.80 14.09
N GLY A 94 1.25 -3.84 14.75
CA GLY A 94 2.21 -2.73 14.73
C GLY A 94 2.77 -2.45 13.33
N LEU A 95 3.10 -3.48 12.55
CA LEU A 95 3.54 -3.32 11.15
C LEU A 95 2.45 -2.77 10.24
N LEU A 96 1.20 -3.22 10.44
CA LEU A 96 0.05 -2.71 9.72
C LEU A 96 -0.19 -1.23 10.04
N ALA A 97 -0.10 -0.86 11.33
CA ALA A 97 -0.24 0.52 11.77
C ALA A 97 0.86 1.42 11.19
N LEU A 98 2.12 0.94 11.14
CA LEU A 98 3.21 1.69 10.50
C LEU A 98 2.99 1.87 9.01
N ASN A 99 2.56 0.81 8.29
CA ASN A 99 2.22 0.92 6.87
C ASN A 99 1.07 1.90 6.63
N LEU A 100 0.06 1.90 7.50
CA LEU A 100 -1.06 2.84 7.41
C LEU A 100 -0.60 4.29 7.65
N LEU A 101 0.21 4.51 8.69
CA LEU A 101 0.70 5.84 9.06
C LEU A 101 1.60 6.43 7.96
N TYR A 102 2.59 5.67 7.50
CA TYR A 102 3.46 6.14 6.42
C TYR A 102 2.72 6.21 5.09
N GLY A 103 1.88 5.22 4.77
CA GLY A 103 1.11 5.21 3.53
C GLY A 103 0.18 6.41 3.40
N THR A 104 -0.52 6.78 4.47
CA THR A 104 -1.40 7.97 4.49
C THR A 104 -0.60 9.27 4.40
N ALA A 105 0.53 9.38 5.11
CA ALA A 105 1.41 10.55 5.01
C ALA A 105 1.95 10.74 3.58
N PHE A 106 2.42 9.67 2.94
CA PHE A 106 2.91 9.71 1.56
C PHE A 106 1.81 9.98 0.54
N ALA A 107 0.60 9.45 0.77
CA ALA A 107 -0.56 9.79 -0.03
C ALA A 107 -0.86 11.30 0.04
N MET A 108 -0.87 11.88 1.24
CA MET A 108 -1.04 13.34 1.41
C MET A 108 0.03 14.13 0.67
N VAL A 109 1.30 13.75 0.80
CA VAL A 109 2.41 14.40 0.08
C VAL A 109 2.22 14.30 -1.43
N GLY A 110 1.87 13.12 -1.96
CA GLY A 110 1.62 12.91 -3.37
C GLY A 110 0.49 13.79 -3.91
N PHE A 111 -0.66 13.79 -3.21
CA PHE A 111 -1.79 14.65 -3.55
C PHE A 111 -1.41 16.14 -3.54
N LEU A 112 -0.82 16.63 -2.43
CA LEU A 112 -0.41 18.03 -2.27
C LEU A 112 0.60 18.45 -3.34
N SER A 113 1.56 17.58 -3.69
CA SER A 113 2.60 17.89 -4.67
C SER A 113 2.03 18.22 -6.04
N VAL A 114 1.02 17.47 -6.50
CA VAL A 114 0.36 17.69 -7.78
C VAL A 114 -0.69 18.78 -7.66
N PHE A 115 -1.48 18.79 -6.58
CA PHE A 115 -2.54 19.76 -6.37
C PHE A 115 -2.00 21.19 -6.36
N LEU A 116 -0.92 21.47 -5.64
CA LEU A 116 -0.31 22.80 -5.56
C LEU A 116 0.28 23.28 -6.89
N VAL A 117 0.74 22.37 -7.75
CA VAL A 117 1.30 22.69 -9.08
C VAL A 117 0.19 22.83 -10.12
N ALA A 118 -0.85 21.98 -10.04
CA ALA A 118 -1.95 21.94 -10.99
C ALA A 118 -3.02 23.01 -10.75
N THR A 119 -3.03 23.66 -9.58
CA THR A 119 -3.92 24.80 -9.28
C THR A 119 -3.13 26.12 -9.27
N PRO A 120 -2.84 26.74 -10.43
CA PRO A 120 -2.14 28.03 -10.48
C PRO A 120 -2.98 29.25 -10.05
N ALA A 121 -4.09 29.08 -9.32
CA ALA A 121 -5.13 30.12 -9.19
C ALA A 121 -5.54 30.45 -7.74
N LEU A 122 -4.57 30.63 -6.84
CA LEU A 122 -4.77 31.32 -5.54
C LEU A 122 -3.60 32.28 -5.21
N ARG A 123 -3.03 32.93 -6.23
CA ARG A 123 -2.18 34.11 -6.08
C ARG A 123 -2.78 35.28 -6.85
#